data_AF-L0H965-F1
#
_entry.id   AF-L0H965-F1
#
_cell.length_a   1.000
_cell.length_b   1.000
_cell.length_c   1.000
_cell.angle_alpha   90.00
_cell.angle_beta   90.00
_cell.angle_gamma   90.00
#
_symmetry.space_group_name_H-M   'P 1'
#
loop_
_entity.id
_entity.type
_entity.pdbx_description
1 polymer ?
#
loop_
_entity_poly.entity_id
_entity_poly.type
_entity_poly.pdbx_seq_one_letter_code
_entity_poly.pdbx_strand_id
1 'polypeptide(L)'
;MYDLTVIIPTFREEANIRTIISEVDTVFRNSCLNGEILVVDDNSPDNTIAIVTELKKSLLNLNLLVRTADHGLSQSVADGFSQASADVFVVIDADLSHPPALIPKMYAEIRAGADVVIGSRYMEGGGIRKWPLKRRIISLGATFLGRLLFPEVTDPVSGFFAVRKSVIAGAKLKPRGYKILLEVLGKGSWENDKEIPFEFSDREIGSSKLKIKTIIEYAQQVADITVYSFVHHQSAAWREWKKVFKFGIVGLSGIVVNLGIMFFLVEYTALNDYPANLLASAIAIEISILNNFVWNDLWTFRSEENRKYSNRWYRFVTFNIVSAGGAVINWGIFLVLTAVFGIYYLAAQLIGTLVGFIWNFTVNRRVTWIRK
;
A
#
# COMPACT_ATOMS: atom_id res chain seq x y z
N MET A 1 -20.39 -26.52 1.49
CA MET A 1 -19.19 -25.70 1.20
C MET A 1 -19.28 -24.47 2.09
N TYR A 2 -18.18 -24.07 2.73
CA TYR A 2 -18.17 -22.88 3.59
C TYR A 2 -18.26 -21.59 2.78
N ASP A 3 -18.88 -20.56 3.35
CA ASP A 3 -18.97 -19.22 2.77
C ASP A 3 -17.59 -18.54 2.72
N LEU A 4 -16.79 -18.74 3.78
CA LEU A 4 -15.46 -18.19 3.95
C LEU A 4 -14.62 -19.02 4.93
N THR A 5 -13.31 -18.88 4.86
CA THR A 5 -12.35 -19.44 5.83
C THR A 5 -11.62 -18.31 6.55
N VAL A 6 -11.73 -18.26 7.88
CA VAL A 6 -10.92 -17.38 8.74
C VAL A 6 -9.61 -18.09 9.08
N ILE A 7 -8.51 -17.57 8.58
CA ILE A 7 -7.15 -18.07 8.78
C ILE A 7 -6.51 -17.32 9.94
N ILE A 8 -6.11 -18.05 10.98
CA ILE A 8 -5.50 -17.51 12.19
C ILE A 8 -4.08 -18.07 12.32
N PRO A 9 -3.02 -17.33 11.94
CA PRO A 9 -1.65 -17.76 12.15
C PRO A 9 -1.28 -17.66 13.65
N THR A 10 -0.65 -18.69 14.20
CA THR A 10 -0.30 -18.74 15.63
C THR A 10 1.15 -19.18 15.87
N PHE A 11 1.78 -18.55 16.86
CA PHE A 11 3.01 -19.03 17.48
C PHE A 11 3.07 -18.54 18.93
N ARG A 12 2.95 -19.45 19.88
CA ARG A 12 2.87 -19.15 21.33
C ARG A 12 1.69 -18.25 21.71
N GLU A 13 0.49 -18.69 21.38
CA GLU A 13 -0.76 -17.93 21.58
C GLU A 13 -1.69 -18.59 22.62
N GLU A 14 -1.14 -19.38 23.56
CA GLU A 14 -1.95 -20.14 24.52
C GLU A 14 -2.92 -19.26 25.33
N ALA A 15 -2.55 -18.00 25.60
CA ALA A 15 -3.36 -17.04 26.34
C ALA A 15 -4.59 -16.55 25.54
N ASN A 16 -4.47 -16.43 24.22
CA ASN A 16 -5.47 -15.77 23.38
C ASN A 16 -6.27 -16.74 22.51
N ILE A 17 -5.69 -17.89 22.14
CA ILE A 17 -6.22 -18.75 21.09
C ILE A 17 -7.65 -19.24 21.36
N ARG A 18 -7.99 -19.55 22.62
CA ARG A 18 -9.36 -19.94 23.00
C ARG A 18 -10.35 -18.81 22.79
N THR A 19 -9.97 -17.60 23.16
CA THR A 19 -10.82 -16.41 23.09
C THR A 19 -11.08 -16.02 21.65
N ILE A 20 -10.04 -15.91 20.81
CA ILE A 20 -10.20 -15.52 19.40
C ILE A 20 -11.07 -16.53 18.63
N ILE A 21 -10.87 -17.84 18.84
CA ILE A 21 -11.71 -18.88 18.20
C ILE A 21 -13.17 -18.74 18.63
N SER A 22 -13.41 -18.51 19.93
CA SER A 22 -14.76 -18.36 20.47
C SER A 22 -15.45 -17.08 19.96
N GLU A 23 -14.72 -15.97 19.83
CA GLU A 23 -15.24 -14.72 19.27
C GLU A 23 -15.60 -14.88 17.78
N VAL A 24 -14.74 -15.51 16.99
CA VAL A 24 -15.00 -15.79 15.56
C VAL A 24 -16.20 -16.71 15.38
N ASP A 25 -16.28 -17.81 16.15
CA ASP A 25 -17.43 -18.72 16.10
C ASP A 25 -18.75 -18.03 16.49
N THR A 26 -18.70 -17.17 17.52
CA THR A 26 -19.87 -16.36 17.94
C THR A 26 -20.30 -15.41 16.82
N VAL A 27 -19.35 -14.80 16.11
CA VAL A 27 -19.64 -13.96 14.94
C VAL A 27 -20.31 -14.76 13.84
N PHE A 28 -19.85 -15.97 13.52
CA PHE A 28 -20.49 -16.83 12.53
C PHE A 28 -21.93 -17.17 12.91
N ARG A 29 -22.17 -17.59 14.16
CA ARG A 29 -23.53 -17.90 14.66
C ARG A 29 -24.47 -16.70 14.60
N ASN A 30 -24.00 -15.52 15.04
CA ASN A 30 -24.83 -14.31 15.08
C ASN A 30 -25.12 -13.73 13.70
N SER A 31 -24.24 -13.95 12.73
CA SER A 31 -24.40 -13.46 11.35
C SER A 31 -24.95 -14.50 10.38
N CYS A 32 -25.27 -15.71 10.86
CA CYS A 32 -25.72 -16.83 10.03
C CYS A 32 -24.75 -17.18 8.88
N LEU A 33 -23.45 -16.98 9.09
CA LEU A 33 -22.41 -17.33 8.12
C LEU A 33 -21.95 -18.77 8.36
N ASN A 34 -21.93 -19.58 7.30
CA ASN A 34 -21.32 -20.91 7.35
C ASN A 34 -19.80 -20.78 7.15
N GLY A 35 -19.07 -20.42 8.21
CA GLY A 35 -17.63 -20.16 8.15
C GLY A 35 -16.75 -21.29 8.71
N GLU A 36 -15.58 -21.47 8.09
CA GLU A 36 -14.48 -22.30 8.60
C GLU A 36 -13.50 -21.45 9.42
N ILE A 37 -13.00 -22.00 10.53
CA ILE A 37 -11.85 -21.45 11.26
C ILE A 37 -10.65 -22.36 11.00
N LEU A 38 -9.59 -21.83 10.38
CA LEU A 38 -8.35 -22.55 10.12
C LEU A 38 -7.22 -21.91 10.94
N VAL A 39 -6.84 -22.59 12.02
CA VAL A 39 -5.64 -22.21 12.78
C VAL A 39 -4.43 -22.80 12.08
N VAL A 40 -3.43 -21.96 11.83
CA VAL A 40 -2.15 -22.37 11.25
C VAL A 40 -1.04 -22.09 12.24
N ASP A 41 -0.57 -23.15 12.89
CA ASP A 41 0.37 -23.06 14.01
C ASP A 41 1.79 -23.45 13.60
N ASP A 42 2.76 -22.62 13.95
CA ASP A 42 4.18 -22.80 13.63
C ASP A 42 4.91 -23.69 14.66
N ASN A 43 4.31 -24.84 15.00
CA ASN A 43 4.84 -25.80 15.98
C ASN A 43 5.12 -25.15 17.33
N SER A 44 4.12 -24.47 17.87
CA SER A 44 4.16 -23.78 19.16
C SER A 44 4.60 -24.74 20.27
N PRO A 45 5.60 -24.35 21.10
CA PRO A 45 6.07 -25.18 22.21
C PRO A 45 5.20 -25.08 23.47
N ASP A 46 4.21 -24.20 23.47
CA ASP A 46 3.27 -23.99 24.58
C ASP A 46 1.96 -24.77 24.35
N ASN A 47 0.90 -24.47 25.12
CA ASN A 47 -0.35 -25.21 25.02
C ASN A 47 -1.24 -24.84 23.82
N THR A 48 -0.78 -23.97 22.90
CA THR A 48 -1.60 -23.49 21.77
C THR A 48 -2.21 -24.66 20.97
N ILE A 49 -1.38 -25.61 20.54
CA ILE A 49 -1.81 -26.79 19.74
C ILE A 49 -2.79 -27.66 20.55
N ALA A 50 -2.51 -27.88 21.83
CA ALA A 50 -3.34 -28.70 22.70
C ALA A 50 -4.73 -28.09 22.89
N ILE A 51 -4.81 -26.78 23.11
CA ILE A 51 -6.06 -26.04 23.27
C ILE A 51 -6.90 -26.12 21.99
N VAL A 52 -6.30 -25.88 20.81
CA VAL A 52 -7.03 -25.96 19.53
C VAL A 52 -7.53 -27.38 19.26
N THR A 53 -6.71 -28.40 19.56
CA THR A 53 -7.07 -29.81 19.41
C THR A 53 -8.23 -30.20 20.33
N GLU A 54 -8.27 -29.66 21.55
CA GLU A 54 -9.39 -29.84 22.48
C GLU A 54 -10.67 -29.20 21.94
N LEU A 55 -10.60 -27.92 21.54
CA LEU A 55 -11.75 -27.16 21.02
C LEU A 55 -12.35 -27.79 19.75
N LYS A 56 -11.51 -28.39 18.91
CA LYS A 56 -11.94 -29.08 17.69
C LYS A 56 -12.90 -30.24 17.97
N LYS A 57 -12.90 -30.82 19.18
CA LYS A 57 -13.84 -31.89 19.56
C LYS A 57 -15.28 -31.39 19.64
N SER A 58 -15.50 -30.10 19.91
CA SER A 58 -16.84 -29.49 19.99
C SER A 58 -17.16 -28.54 18.83
N LEU A 59 -16.15 -28.04 18.11
CA LEU A 59 -16.30 -27.12 16.98
C LEU A 59 -15.97 -27.83 15.66
N LEU A 60 -17.00 -28.29 14.95
CA LEU A 60 -16.84 -29.05 13.70
C LEU A 60 -16.26 -28.22 12.53
N ASN A 61 -16.39 -26.90 12.61
CA ASN A 61 -15.84 -25.95 11.65
C ASN A 61 -14.42 -25.47 11.98
N LEU A 62 -13.79 -26.00 13.03
CA LEU A 62 -12.43 -25.68 13.43
C LEU A 62 -11.42 -26.69 12.87
N ASN A 63 -10.45 -26.20 12.13
CA ASN A 63 -9.33 -26.95 11.58
C ASN A 63 -8.00 -26.41 12.11
N LEU A 64 -7.00 -27.30 12.16
CA LEU A 64 -5.66 -27.01 12.64
C LEU A 64 -4.65 -27.57 11.63
N LEU A 65 -3.75 -26.71 11.17
CA LEU A 65 -2.57 -27.05 10.40
C LEU A 65 -1.34 -26.76 11.25
N VAL A 66 -0.56 -27.79 11.58
CA VAL A 66 0.72 -27.61 12.31
C VAL A 66 1.88 -27.66 11.32
N ARG A 67 2.69 -26.60 11.30
CA ARG A 67 3.83 -26.42 10.41
C ARG A 67 5.13 -26.67 11.17
N THR A 68 5.91 -27.66 10.75
CA THR A 68 7.17 -28.06 11.40
C THR A 68 8.43 -27.50 10.74
N ALA A 69 8.28 -26.76 9.63
CA ALA A 69 9.37 -26.15 8.87
C ALA A 69 8.94 -24.77 8.33
N ASP A 70 9.91 -23.97 7.86
CA ASP A 70 9.69 -22.67 7.21
C ASP A 70 8.84 -21.68 8.03
N HIS A 71 9.11 -21.61 9.34
CA HIS A 71 8.36 -20.75 10.28
C HIS A 71 8.36 -19.28 9.87
N GLY A 72 7.21 -18.62 10.09
CA GLY A 72 7.00 -17.21 9.86
C GLY A 72 5.54 -16.91 9.52
N LEU A 73 4.99 -15.88 10.15
CA LEU A 73 3.57 -15.49 10.04
C LEU A 73 3.06 -15.41 8.60
N SER A 74 3.83 -14.79 7.70
CA SER A 74 3.38 -14.65 6.31
C SER A 74 3.38 -15.98 5.56
N GLN A 75 4.28 -16.90 5.90
CA GLN A 75 4.28 -18.25 5.34
C GLN A 75 3.13 -19.10 5.93
N SER A 76 2.82 -18.95 7.23
CA SER A 76 1.67 -19.61 7.86
C SER A 76 0.37 -19.24 7.15
N VAL A 77 0.20 -17.96 6.81
CA VAL A 77 -0.97 -17.49 6.05
C VAL A 77 -0.98 -18.04 4.62
N ALA A 78 0.17 -18.11 3.93
CA ALA A 78 0.26 -18.66 2.59
C ALA A 78 -0.07 -20.18 2.54
N ASP A 79 0.39 -20.94 3.53
CA ASP A 79 0.05 -22.35 3.68
C ASP A 79 -1.45 -22.50 4.04
N GLY A 80 -1.97 -21.58 4.85
CA GLY A 80 -3.40 -21.46 5.15
C GLY A 80 -4.25 -21.25 3.89
N PHE A 81 -3.84 -20.38 2.96
CA PHE A 81 -4.54 -20.18 1.69
C PHE A 81 -4.61 -21.46 0.83
N SER A 82 -3.58 -22.31 0.93
CA SER A 82 -3.51 -23.56 0.18
C SER A 82 -4.41 -24.65 0.79
N GLN A 83 -4.67 -24.59 2.09
CA GLN A 83 -5.47 -25.57 2.83
C GLN A 83 -6.92 -25.14 3.07
N ALA A 84 -7.21 -23.85 2.94
CA ALA A 84 -8.55 -23.31 3.13
C ALA A 84 -9.55 -23.88 2.11
N SER A 85 -10.75 -24.22 2.60
CA SER A 85 -11.75 -24.92 1.80
C SER A 85 -12.75 -24.01 1.07
N ALA A 86 -12.86 -22.75 1.50
CA ALA A 86 -13.73 -21.75 0.87
C ALA A 86 -13.05 -21.01 -0.30
N ASP A 87 -13.81 -20.17 -1.00
CA ASP A 87 -13.29 -19.26 -2.04
C ASP A 87 -13.03 -17.83 -1.52
N VAL A 88 -13.40 -17.54 -0.28
CA VAL A 88 -13.12 -16.28 0.41
C VAL A 88 -12.30 -16.56 1.66
N PHE A 89 -11.15 -15.90 1.77
CA PHE A 89 -10.27 -16.02 2.91
C PHE A 89 -10.32 -14.74 3.73
N VAL A 90 -10.34 -14.86 5.04
CA VAL A 90 -10.16 -13.74 5.98
C VAL A 90 -8.97 -14.06 6.85
N VAL A 91 -7.96 -13.19 6.87
CA VAL A 91 -6.77 -13.34 7.71
C VAL A 91 -6.94 -12.47 8.93
N ILE A 92 -6.71 -13.02 10.13
CA ILE A 92 -6.80 -12.29 11.39
C ILE A 92 -5.75 -12.79 12.38
N ASP A 93 -5.01 -11.86 13.02
CA ASP A 93 -4.06 -12.20 14.08
C ASP A 93 -4.76 -12.75 15.34
N ALA A 94 -4.06 -13.61 16.09
CA ALA A 94 -4.60 -14.27 17.28
C ALA A 94 -4.63 -13.39 18.55
N ASP A 95 -3.92 -12.25 18.56
CA ASP A 95 -3.66 -11.39 19.72
C ASP A 95 -4.84 -10.47 20.14
N LEU A 96 -6.02 -10.70 19.58
CA LEU A 96 -7.25 -9.94 19.82
C LEU A 96 -7.14 -8.43 19.48
N SER A 97 -6.12 -8.03 18.70
CA SER A 97 -5.96 -6.65 18.24
C SER A 97 -6.92 -6.26 17.12
N HIS A 98 -7.45 -7.26 16.42
CA HIS A 98 -8.41 -7.12 15.33
C HIS A 98 -9.81 -7.49 15.80
N PRO A 99 -10.85 -6.72 15.47
CA PRO A 99 -12.22 -7.00 15.90
C PRO A 99 -12.88 -8.06 15.00
N PRO A 100 -13.18 -9.29 15.49
CA PRO A 100 -13.83 -10.32 14.68
C PRO A 100 -15.23 -9.89 14.19
N ALA A 101 -15.87 -8.95 14.90
CA ALA A 101 -17.17 -8.38 14.52
C ALA A 101 -17.19 -7.72 13.13
N LEU A 102 -16.03 -7.39 12.54
CA LEU A 102 -15.97 -6.85 11.18
C LEU A 102 -15.97 -7.92 10.08
N ILE A 103 -15.75 -9.20 10.41
CA ILE A 103 -15.69 -10.30 9.44
C ILE A 103 -16.95 -10.36 8.56
N PRO A 104 -18.19 -10.24 9.07
CA PRO A 104 -19.39 -10.27 8.22
C PRO A 104 -19.44 -9.11 7.22
N LYS A 105 -18.99 -7.92 7.64
CA LYS A 105 -18.92 -6.76 6.76
C LYS A 105 -17.87 -6.96 5.67
N MET A 106 -16.69 -7.49 6.02
CA MET A 106 -15.65 -7.81 5.03
C MET A 106 -16.14 -8.83 4.01
N TYR A 107 -16.85 -9.87 4.46
CA TYR A 107 -17.46 -10.85 3.57
C TYR A 107 -18.52 -10.23 2.65
N ALA A 108 -19.38 -9.36 3.19
CA ALA A 108 -20.40 -8.68 2.41
C ALA A 108 -19.79 -7.80 1.29
N GLU A 109 -18.71 -7.06 1.58
CA GLU A 109 -18.00 -6.26 0.56
C GLU A 109 -17.37 -7.13 -0.53
N ILE A 110 -16.77 -8.28 -0.15
CA ILE A 110 -16.30 -9.26 -1.15
C ILE A 110 -17.48 -9.68 -2.02
N ARG A 111 -18.61 -10.09 -1.43
CA ARG A 111 -19.82 -10.51 -2.17
C ARG A 111 -20.39 -9.40 -3.06
N ALA A 112 -20.24 -8.13 -2.68
CA ALA A 112 -20.65 -6.97 -3.47
C ALA A 112 -19.72 -6.67 -4.67
N GLY A 113 -18.60 -7.38 -4.80
CA GLY A 113 -17.70 -7.29 -5.96
C GLY A 113 -16.27 -6.87 -5.62
N ALA A 114 -15.93 -6.66 -4.36
CA ALA A 114 -14.54 -6.45 -3.97
C ALA A 114 -13.72 -7.74 -4.17
N ASP A 115 -12.47 -7.56 -4.60
CA ASP A 115 -11.47 -8.63 -4.71
C ASP A 115 -10.68 -8.78 -3.40
N VAL A 116 -10.40 -7.64 -2.77
CA VAL A 116 -9.66 -7.52 -1.52
C VAL A 116 -10.37 -6.51 -0.62
N VAL A 117 -10.57 -6.84 0.66
CA VAL A 117 -11.13 -5.93 1.67
C VAL A 117 -10.16 -5.83 2.84
N ILE A 118 -9.75 -4.63 3.21
CA ILE A 118 -8.67 -4.39 4.17
C ILE A 118 -9.23 -3.71 5.41
N GLY A 119 -9.00 -4.27 6.58
CA GLY A 119 -9.15 -3.53 7.83
C GLY A 119 -8.05 -2.47 7.90
N SER A 120 -8.42 -1.19 7.88
CA SER A 120 -7.46 -0.08 7.84
C SER A 120 -7.49 0.77 9.11
N ARG A 121 -6.29 1.02 9.64
CA ARG A 121 -6.06 1.89 10.81
C ARG A 121 -5.94 3.36 10.42
N TYR A 122 -5.66 3.64 9.14
CA TYR A 122 -5.24 4.96 8.66
C TYR A 122 -6.28 5.65 7.79
N MET A 123 -7.37 4.98 7.44
CA MET A 123 -8.53 5.61 6.81
C MET A 123 -9.42 6.34 7.83
N GLU A 124 -10.32 7.19 7.33
CA GLU A 124 -11.29 7.90 8.16
C GLU A 124 -12.14 6.94 9.00
N GLY A 125 -12.25 7.20 10.31
CA GLY A 125 -12.89 6.33 11.29
C GLY A 125 -11.99 5.23 11.87
N GLY A 126 -10.80 5.01 11.30
CA GLY A 126 -9.79 4.10 11.84
C GLY A 126 -8.93 4.75 12.92
N GLY A 127 -8.19 3.95 13.68
CA GLY A 127 -7.33 4.47 14.74
C GLY A 127 -6.32 3.49 15.30
N ILE A 128 -5.40 4.02 16.10
CA ILE A 128 -4.40 3.25 16.85
C ILE A 128 -4.40 3.77 18.28
N ARG A 129 -4.79 2.93 19.24
CA ARG A 129 -4.75 3.25 20.67
C ARG A 129 -3.39 2.90 21.26
N LYS A 130 -2.87 3.80 22.10
CA LYS A 130 -1.78 3.54 23.05
C LYS A 130 -0.41 3.12 22.45
N TRP A 131 -0.12 3.43 21.20
CA TRP A 131 1.22 3.19 20.65
C TRP A 131 2.25 4.23 21.12
N PRO A 132 3.47 3.79 21.52
CA PRO A 132 4.61 4.69 21.65
C PRO A 132 4.88 5.43 20.34
N LEU A 133 5.23 6.72 20.41
CA LEU A 133 5.45 7.57 19.23
C LEU A 133 6.46 6.96 18.24
N LYS A 134 7.53 6.33 18.75
CA LYS A 134 8.54 5.63 17.94
C LYS A 134 7.92 4.51 17.07
N ARG A 135 7.04 3.69 17.64
CA ARG A 135 6.35 2.60 16.90
C ARG A 135 5.43 3.20 15.84
N ARG A 136 4.75 4.30 16.16
CA ARG A 136 3.88 5.02 15.21
C ARG A 136 4.67 5.57 14.02
N ILE A 137 5.82 6.21 14.25
CA ILE A 137 6.67 6.74 13.17
C ILE A 137 7.17 5.62 12.26
N ILE A 138 7.65 4.51 12.83
CA ILE A 138 8.14 3.37 12.02
C ILE A 138 7.00 2.78 11.19
N SER A 139 5.83 2.60 11.80
CA SER A 139 4.65 2.09 11.09
C SER A 139 4.21 3.03 9.96
N LEU A 140 4.22 4.35 10.19
CA LEU A 140 3.93 5.34 9.14
C LEU A 140 4.97 5.28 8.01
N GLY A 141 6.26 5.09 8.31
CA GLY A 141 7.31 4.93 7.31
C GLY A 141 7.12 3.66 6.47
N ALA A 142 6.84 2.52 7.10
CA ALA A 142 6.54 1.28 6.39
C ALA A 142 5.27 1.41 5.54
N THR A 143 4.21 1.98 6.10
CA THR A 143 2.96 2.27 5.37
C THR A 143 3.23 3.18 4.17
N PHE A 144 4.02 4.24 4.34
CA PHE A 144 4.39 5.14 3.25
C PHE A 144 5.09 4.38 2.11
N LEU A 145 6.07 3.53 2.41
CA LEU A 145 6.75 2.71 1.41
C LEU A 145 5.80 1.75 0.68
N GLY A 146 4.93 1.04 1.40
CA GLY A 146 3.91 0.19 0.78
C GLY A 146 2.96 0.98 -0.13
N ARG A 147 2.62 2.21 0.26
CA ARG A 147 1.76 3.12 -0.50
C ARG A 147 2.43 3.71 -1.74
N LEU A 148 3.76 3.59 -1.90
CA LEU A 148 4.40 3.90 -3.18
C LEU A 148 4.01 2.87 -4.25
N LEU A 149 3.82 1.62 -3.85
CA LEU A 149 3.36 0.55 -4.74
C LEU A 149 1.83 0.49 -4.85
N PHE A 150 1.13 0.80 -3.76
CA PHE A 150 -0.34 0.71 -3.65
C PHE A 150 -0.92 2.02 -3.09
N PRO A 151 -0.96 3.12 -3.89
CA PRO A 151 -1.31 4.44 -3.38
C PRO A 151 -2.76 4.58 -2.91
N GLU A 152 -3.66 3.76 -3.47
CA GLU A 152 -5.10 3.72 -3.15
C GLU A 152 -5.39 3.07 -1.80
N VAL A 153 -4.55 2.11 -1.39
CA VAL A 153 -4.69 1.41 -0.12
C VAL A 153 -4.06 2.27 0.98
N THR A 154 -4.84 2.70 1.97
CA THR A 154 -4.34 3.50 3.09
C THR A 154 -3.51 2.69 4.09
N ASP A 155 -3.80 1.40 4.26
CA ASP A 155 -3.06 0.51 5.16
C ASP A 155 -2.59 -0.81 4.50
N PRO A 156 -1.59 -0.76 3.58
CA PRO A 156 -1.11 -1.93 2.84
C PRO A 156 -0.29 -2.92 3.70
N VAL A 157 -0.16 -2.64 5.00
CA VAL A 157 0.64 -3.42 5.96
C VAL A 157 -0.22 -3.99 7.10
N SER A 158 -1.55 -3.95 6.93
CA SER A 158 -2.52 -4.56 7.84
C SER A 158 -2.40 -6.09 7.88
N GLY A 159 -2.60 -6.68 9.06
CA GLY A 159 -2.73 -8.12 9.26
C GLY A 159 -4.17 -8.61 9.16
N PHE A 160 -5.13 -7.69 9.01
CA PHE A 160 -6.56 -8.00 8.98
C PHE A 160 -7.17 -7.64 7.63
N PHE A 161 -7.42 -8.65 6.80
CA PHE A 161 -7.94 -8.47 5.45
C PHE A 161 -8.72 -9.70 4.99
N ALA A 162 -9.62 -9.50 4.03
CA ALA A 162 -10.31 -10.54 3.31
C ALA A 162 -9.89 -10.51 1.84
N VAL A 163 -9.83 -11.67 1.20
CA VAL A 163 -9.39 -11.82 -0.19
C VAL A 163 -10.08 -12.99 -0.86
N ARG A 164 -10.44 -12.83 -2.14
CA ARG A 164 -10.91 -13.95 -2.97
C ARG A 164 -9.76 -14.88 -3.33
N LYS A 165 -10.02 -16.18 -3.34
CA LYS A 165 -9.07 -17.20 -3.80
C LYS A 165 -8.52 -16.90 -5.20
N SER A 166 -9.36 -16.39 -6.09
CA SER A 166 -8.99 -16.00 -7.46
C SER A 166 -7.87 -14.96 -7.52
N VAL A 167 -7.75 -14.07 -6.51
CA VAL A 167 -6.70 -13.05 -6.46
C VAL A 167 -5.33 -13.68 -6.35
N ILE A 168 -5.21 -14.79 -5.62
CA ILE A 168 -3.92 -15.42 -5.30
C ILE A 168 -3.68 -16.75 -6.01
N ALA A 169 -4.67 -17.32 -6.71
CA ALA A 169 -4.58 -18.63 -7.34
C ALA A 169 -3.42 -18.80 -8.33
N GLY A 170 -3.05 -17.74 -9.06
CA GLY A 170 -1.91 -17.72 -9.98
C GLY A 170 -0.66 -17.05 -9.41
N ALA A 171 -0.72 -16.53 -8.18
CA ALA A 171 0.35 -15.75 -7.59
C ALA A 171 1.39 -16.67 -6.94
N LYS A 172 2.64 -16.61 -7.41
CA LYS A 172 3.77 -17.24 -6.71
C LYS A 172 4.18 -16.38 -5.52
N LEU A 173 3.40 -16.46 -4.45
CA LEU A 173 3.69 -15.79 -3.18
C LEU A 173 5.04 -16.32 -2.66
N LYS A 174 5.96 -15.40 -2.33
CA LYS A 174 7.22 -15.72 -1.64
C LYS A 174 7.33 -14.82 -0.42
N PRO A 175 6.42 -15.00 0.54
CA PRO A 175 6.30 -14.07 1.64
C PRO A 175 7.57 -14.05 2.49
N ARG A 176 7.95 -12.86 2.98
CA ARG A 176 9.01 -12.70 3.98
C ARG A 176 8.47 -12.01 5.22
N GLY A 177 8.88 -12.49 6.38
CA GLY A 177 8.52 -11.88 7.66
C GLY A 177 7.00 -11.88 7.91
N TYR A 178 6.43 -10.69 8.15
CA TYR A 178 5.11 -10.53 8.78
C TYR A 178 4.08 -9.76 7.95
N LYS A 179 4.41 -9.34 6.71
CA LYS A 179 3.56 -8.46 5.89
C LYS A 179 2.99 -9.18 4.67
N ILE A 180 2.20 -10.22 4.93
CA ILE A 180 1.57 -11.02 3.87
C ILE A 180 0.62 -10.22 2.97
N LEU A 181 -0.11 -9.23 3.51
CA LEU A 181 -1.01 -8.39 2.70
C LEU A 181 -0.24 -7.68 1.58
N LEU A 182 0.98 -7.22 1.84
CA LEU A 182 1.80 -6.58 0.81
C LEU A 182 2.11 -7.54 -0.35
N GLU A 183 2.35 -8.82 -0.04
CA GLU A 183 2.57 -9.88 -1.04
C GLU A 183 1.31 -10.14 -1.86
N VAL A 184 0.15 -10.21 -1.19
CA VAL A 184 -1.17 -10.41 -1.81
C VAL A 184 -1.48 -9.23 -2.76
N LEU A 185 -1.28 -8.00 -2.32
CA LEU A 185 -1.49 -6.81 -3.14
C LEU A 185 -0.51 -6.75 -4.32
N GLY A 186 0.75 -7.14 -4.10
CA GLY A 186 1.82 -7.02 -5.08
C GLY A 186 1.84 -8.10 -6.15
N LYS A 187 1.47 -9.34 -5.78
CA LYS A 187 1.56 -10.50 -6.68
C LYS A 187 0.20 -11.05 -7.08
N GLY A 188 -0.85 -10.71 -6.33
CA GLY A 188 -2.22 -11.07 -6.68
C GLY A 188 -2.76 -10.27 -7.85
N SER A 189 -3.80 -10.82 -8.48
CA SER A 189 -4.55 -10.17 -9.57
C SER A 189 -5.88 -9.67 -9.04
N TRP A 190 -6.02 -8.35 -8.93
CA TRP A 190 -7.20 -7.69 -8.36
C TRP A 190 -7.43 -6.32 -9.01
N GLU A 191 -8.69 -5.88 -9.02
CA GLU A 191 -9.10 -4.59 -9.57
C GLU A 191 -9.86 -3.74 -8.56
N ASN A 192 -10.64 -4.37 -7.68
CA ASN A 192 -11.51 -3.69 -6.74
C ASN A 192 -11.07 -3.96 -5.31
N ASP A 193 -10.48 -2.95 -4.67
CA ASP A 193 -10.22 -2.96 -3.24
C ASP A 193 -11.27 -2.16 -2.47
N LYS A 194 -11.48 -2.54 -1.21
CA LYS A 194 -12.24 -1.77 -0.22
C LYS A 194 -11.47 -1.72 1.09
N GLU A 195 -11.61 -0.62 1.81
CA GLU A 195 -11.08 -0.51 3.17
C GLU A 195 -12.22 -0.31 4.16
N ILE A 196 -12.12 -0.95 5.33
CA ILE A 196 -13.05 -0.80 6.45
C ILE A 196 -12.27 -0.25 7.64
N PRO A 197 -12.70 0.87 8.24
CA PRO A 197 -11.99 1.44 9.37
C PRO A 197 -12.11 0.53 10.59
N PHE A 198 -11.02 0.40 11.34
CA PHE A 198 -11.06 -0.18 12.67
C PHE A 198 -10.06 0.50 13.60
N GLU A 199 -10.29 0.34 14.90
CA GLU A 199 -9.39 0.85 15.92
C GLU A 199 -8.50 -0.27 16.45
N PHE A 200 -7.19 -0.14 16.23
CA PHE A 200 -6.20 -1.10 16.68
C PHE A 200 -5.87 -0.89 18.15
N SER A 201 -5.92 -1.96 18.95
CA SER A 201 -5.51 -1.95 20.35
C SER A 201 -4.56 -3.12 20.63
N ASP A 202 -3.36 -2.84 21.15
CA ASP A 202 -2.53 -3.92 21.71
C ASP A 202 -3.26 -4.43 22.97
N ARG A 203 -3.77 -5.66 22.95
CA ARG A 203 -4.36 -6.29 24.14
C ARG A 203 -3.32 -7.00 25.00
N GLU A 204 -2.12 -7.25 24.48
CA GLU A 204 -1.00 -7.81 25.24
C GLU A 204 0.18 -6.87 25.51
N ILE A 205 0.79 -7.08 26.68
CA ILE A 205 2.03 -6.46 27.18
C ILE A 205 3.23 -7.18 26.53
N GLY A 206 3.31 -7.11 25.20
CA GLY A 206 4.41 -7.69 24.42
C GLY A 206 5.37 -6.61 23.93
N SER A 207 6.57 -6.55 24.49
CA SER A 207 7.63 -5.66 23.98
C SER A 207 8.23 -6.22 22.69
N SER A 208 7.48 -6.19 21.58
CA SER A 208 8.04 -6.49 20.26
C SER A 208 9.03 -5.39 19.89
N LYS A 209 10.30 -5.60 20.26
CA LYS A 209 11.41 -4.78 19.80
C LYS A 209 11.55 -5.03 18.30
N LEU A 210 11.11 -4.06 17.50
CA LEU A 210 11.39 -4.02 16.07
C LEU A 210 12.89 -4.26 15.84
N LYS A 211 13.22 -5.43 15.29
CA LYS A 211 14.59 -5.78 14.93
C LYS A 211 14.91 -5.14 13.59
N ILE A 212 16.15 -4.67 13.40
CA ILE A 212 16.63 -4.12 12.11
C ILE A 212 16.39 -5.13 10.97
N LYS A 213 16.53 -6.43 11.27
CA LYS A 213 16.21 -7.53 10.36
C LYS A 213 14.81 -7.40 9.75
N THR A 214 13.79 -7.03 10.53
CA THR A 214 12.41 -6.86 10.04
C THR A 214 12.28 -5.70 9.05
N ILE A 215 13.04 -4.63 9.24
CA ILE A 215 13.06 -3.49 8.31
C ILE A 215 13.71 -3.90 6.99
N ILE A 216 14.83 -4.65 7.06
CA ILE A 216 15.53 -5.17 5.87
C ILE A 216 14.63 -6.16 5.11
N GLU A 217 13.99 -7.10 5.81
CA GLU A 217 13.06 -8.07 5.20
C GLU A 217 11.91 -7.36 4.50
N TYR A 218 11.35 -6.31 5.12
CA TYR A 218 10.31 -5.50 4.50
C TYR A 218 10.80 -4.78 3.25
N ALA A 219 11.99 -4.16 3.29
CA ALA A 219 12.58 -3.50 2.13
C ALA A 219 12.87 -4.49 0.98
N GLN A 220 13.38 -5.68 1.30
CA GLN A 220 13.57 -6.77 0.34
C GLN A 220 12.24 -7.23 -0.26
N GLN A 221 11.18 -7.33 0.54
CA GLN A 221 9.85 -7.69 0.03
C GLN A 221 9.32 -6.64 -0.95
N VAL A 222 9.46 -5.35 -0.63
CA VAL A 222 9.10 -4.24 -1.55
C VAL A 222 9.91 -4.33 -2.85
N ALA A 223 11.21 -4.60 -2.78
CA ALA A 223 12.07 -4.78 -3.94
C ALA A 223 11.65 -5.99 -4.80
N ASP A 224 11.34 -7.12 -4.18
CA ASP A 224 10.90 -8.33 -4.87
C ASP A 224 9.55 -8.15 -5.56
N ILE A 225 8.61 -7.46 -4.92
CA ILE A 225 7.33 -7.10 -5.55
C ILE A 225 7.58 -6.16 -6.73
N THR A 226 8.50 -5.21 -6.58
CA THR A 226 8.88 -4.29 -7.66
C THR A 226 9.42 -5.07 -8.85
N VAL A 227 10.41 -5.95 -8.66
CA VAL A 227 10.97 -6.80 -9.73
C VAL A 227 9.90 -7.72 -10.33
N TYR A 228 9.07 -8.36 -9.51
CA TYR A 228 7.98 -9.20 -9.97
C TYR A 228 7.03 -8.44 -10.91
N SER A 229 6.72 -7.19 -10.59
CA SER A 229 5.81 -6.35 -11.36
C SER A 229 6.31 -6.04 -12.78
N PHE A 230 7.62 -5.95 -12.98
CA PHE A 230 8.22 -5.76 -14.32
C PHE A 230 8.07 -7.00 -15.22
N VAL A 231 7.91 -8.19 -14.64
CA VAL A 231 7.70 -9.43 -15.39
C VAL A 231 6.21 -9.75 -15.56
N HIS A 232 5.39 -9.40 -14.56
CA HIS A 232 3.96 -9.71 -14.52
C HIS A 232 3.13 -8.44 -14.70
N HIS A 233 2.88 -8.10 -15.97
CA HIS A 233 2.21 -6.86 -16.36
C HIS A 233 0.73 -6.74 -15.94
N GLN A 234 0.17 -7.76 -15.30
CA GLN A 234 -1.18 -7.76 -14.75
C GLN A 234 -1.21 -7.34 -13.27
N SER A 235 -0.05 -7.26 -12.60
CA SER A 235 0.02 -6.89 -11.18
C SER A 235 -0.39 -5.43 -10.93
N ALA A 236 -0.97 -5.17 -9.76
CA ALA A 236 -1.36 -3.82 -9.36
C ALA A 236 -0.17 -2.85 -9.33
N ALA A 237 0.99 -3.31 -8.83
CA ALA A 237 2.22 -2.53 -8.78
C ALA A 237 2.69 -2.07 -10.18
N TRP A 238 2.58 -2.93 -11.20
CA TRP A 238 2.98 -2.57 -12.57
C TRP A 238 2.08 -1.48 -13.16
N ARG A 239 0.77 -1.50 -12.86
CA ARG A 239 -0.15 -0.43 -13.31
C ARG A 239 0.31 0.94 -12.79
N GLU A 240 0.81 1.00 -11.57
CA GLU A 240 1.35 2.24 -11.00
C GLU A 240 2.74 2.58 -11.58
N TRP A 241 3.64 1.61 -11.77
CA TRP A 241 4.91 1.85 -12.47
C TRP A 241 4.74 2.41 -13.87
N LYS A 242 3.76 1.93 -14.66
CA LYS A 242 3.41 2.53 -15.95
C LYS A 242 3.06 4.01 -15.82
N LYS A 243 2.33 4.40 -14.78
CA LYS A 243 1.99 5.82 -14.54
C LYS A 243 3.24 6.62 -14.20
N VAL A 244 4.12 6.10 -13.35
CA VAL A 244 5.41 6.73 -13.03
C VAL A 244 6.24 6.95 -14.30
N PHE A 245 6.38 5.93 -15.15
CA PHE A 245 7.14 6.05 -16.40
C PHE A 245 6.53 7.04 -17.39
N LYS A 246 5.21 6.99 -17.59
CA LYS A 246 4.51 7.98 -18.42
C LYS A 246 4.71 9.40 -17.89
N PHE A 247 4.57 9.58 -16.57
CA PHE A 247 4.79 10.87 -15.91
C PHE A 247 6.23 11.36 -16.10
N GLY A 248 7.21 10.45 -16.03
CA GLY A 248 8.62 10.71 -16.34
C GLY A 248 8.84 11.16 -17.79
N ILE A 249 8.28 10.45 -18.76
CA ILE A 249 8.36 10.80 -20.18
C ILE A 249 7.73 12.17 -20.45
N VAL A 250 6.58 12.45 -19.84
CA VAL A 250 5.94 13.77 -19.92
C VAL A 250 6.81 14.85 -19.30
N GLY A 251 7.42 14.60 -18.12
CA GLY A 251 8.36 15.54 -17.51
C GLY A 251 9.56 15.84 -18.40
N LEU A 252 10.14 14.82 -19.05
CA LEU A 252 11.23 14.99 -20.02
C LEU A 252 10.79 15.80 -21.25
N SER A 253 9.59 15.56 -21.78
CA SER A 253 9.07 16.37 -22.89
C SER A 253 8.87 17.83 -22.48
N GLY A 254 8.44 18.08 -21.25
CA GLY A 254 8.38 19.42 -20.68
C GLY A 254 9.73 20.15 -20.67
N ILE A 255 10.83 19.45 -20.36
CA ILE A 255 12.18 20.05 -20.42
C ILE A 255 12.52 20.46 -21.85
N VAL A 256 12.26 19.59 -22.82
CA VAL A 256 12.50 19.89 -24.24
C VAL A 256 11.66 21.08 -24.71
N VAL A 257 10.38 21.13 -24.36
CA VAL A 257 9.48 22.25 -24.67
C VAL A 257 9.97 23.55 -24.02
N ASN A 258 10.37 23.50 -22.75
CA ASN A 258 10.89 24.67 -22.05
C ASN A 258 12.12 25.24 -22.76
N LEU A 259 13.12 24.41 -23.04
CA LEU A 259 14.35 24.83 -23.71
C LEU A 259 14.08 25.35 -25.13
N GLY A 260 13.19 24.70 -25.88
CA GLY A 260 12.83 25.10 -27.23
C GLY A 260 12.11 26.46 -27.28
N ILE A 261 11.15 26.69 -26.38
CA ILE A 261 10.46 27.99 -26.28
C ILE A 261 11.41 29.07 -25.79
N MET A 262 12.26 28.77 -24.80
CA MET A 262 13.26 29.72 -24.31
C MET A 262 14.21 30.13 -25.42
N PHE A 263 14.76 29.17 -26.18
CA PHE A 263 15.60 29.42 -27.33
C PHE A 263 14.89 30.28 -28.38
N PHE A 264 13.64 29.94 -28.73
CA PHE A 264 12.87 30.71 -29.70
C PHE A 264 12.66 32.17 -29.26
N LEU A 265 12.27 32.38 -28.00
CA LEU A 265 12.00 33.72 -27.47
C LEU A 265 13.28 34.55 -27.36
N VAL A 266 14.39 33.97 -26.93
CA VAL A 266 15.67 34.69 -26.81
C VAL A 266 16.26 34.99 -28.18
N GLU A 267 16.31 34.04 -29.12
CA GLU A 267 17.03 34.23 -30.38
C GLU A 267 16.21 34.96 -31.46
N TYR A 268 14.89 34.82 -31.43
CA TYR A 268 14.02 35.31 -32.53
C TYR A 268 13.03 36.39 -32.10
N THR A 269 13.09 36.86 -30.85
CA THR A 269 12.25 37.97 -30.38
C THR A 269 13.11 39.00 -29.61
N ALA A 270 12.51 40.13 -29.23
CA ALA A 270 13.19 41.18 -28.47
C ALA A 270 13.36 40.84 -26.97
N LEU A 271 13.32 39.57 -26.59
CA LEU A 271 13.44 39.09 -25.21
C LEU A 271 14.83 38.51 -24.89
N ASN A 272 15.86 38.90 -25.63
CA ASN A 272 17.22 38.42 -25.47
C ASN A 272 17.96 39.05 -24.28
N ASP A 273 17.75 40.34 -24.05
CA ASP A 273 18.50 41.10 -23.05
C ASP A 273 17.88 41.03 -21.65
N TYR A 274 18.69 41.22 -20.61
CA TYR A 274 18.20 41.32 -19.24
C TYR A 274 17.50 42.69 -19.03
N PRO A 275 16.31 42.75 -18.40
CA PRO A 275 15.58 41.67 -17.73
C PRO A 275 14.51 40.97 -18.60
N ALA A 276 14.39 41.31 -19.89
CA ALA A 276 13.38 40.76 -20.78
C ALA A 276 13.51 39.22 -20.96
N ASN A 277 14.73 38.68 -20.88
CA ASN A 277 14.97 37.24 -20.85
C ASN A 277 14.35 36.52 -19.63
N LEU A 278 14.09 37.22 -18.51
CA LEU A 278 13.34 36.66 -17.38
C LEU A 278 11.88 36.42 -17.77
N LEU A 279 11.29 37.30 -18.58
CA LEU A 279 9.94 37.12 -19.11
C LEU A 279 9.90 35.93 -20.08
N ALA A 280 10.92 35.77 -20.94
CA ALA A 280 11.04 34.60 -21.81
C ALA A 280 11.09 33.29 -21.00
N SER A 281 11.88 33.27 -19.92
CA SER A 281 11.97 32.12 -19.00
C SER A 281 10.63 31.80 -18.34
N ALA A 282 9.94 32.83 -17.82
CA ALA A 282 8.62 32.64 -17.21
C ALA A 282 7.60 32.07 -18.20
N ILE A 283 7.54 32.61 -19.43
CA ILE A 283 6.65 32.10 -20.48
C ILE A 283 7.01 30.65 -20.85
N ALA A 284 8.30 30.33 -21.01
CA ALA A 284 8.74 28.99 -21.32
C ALA A 284 8.40 27.98 -20.21
N ILE A 285 8.49 28.38 -18.94
CA ILE A 285 8.11 27.55 -17.78
C ILE A 285 6.61 27.27 -17.82
N GLU A 286 5.77 28.30 -17.99
CA GLU A 286 4.32 28.13 -18.02
C GLU A 286 3.84 27.27 -19.21
N ILE A 287 4.43 27.45 -20.40
CA ILE A 287 4.11 26.61 -21.56
C ILE A 287 4.55 25.15 -21.33
N SER A 288 5.69 24.93 -20.66
CA SER A 288 6.14 23.59 -20.28
C SER A 288 5.21 22.93 -19.26
N ILE A 289 4.75 23.68 -18.24
CA ILE A 289 3.78 23.19 -17.26
C ILE A 289 2.46 22.85 -17.95
N LEU A 290 2.00 23.67 -18.89
CA LEU A 290 0.79 23.40 -19.67
C LEU A 290 0.94 22.14 -20.53
N ASN A 291 2.06 21.96 -21.23
CA ASN A 291 2.38 20.73 -21.95
C ASN A 291 2.30 19.51 -21.03
N ASN A 292 2.94 19.59 -19.86
CA ASN A 292 2.96 18.50 -18.90
C ASN A 292 1.55 18.17 -18.38
N PHE A 293 0.75 19.19 -18.09
CA PHE A 293 -0.64 19.00 -17.66
C PHE A 293 -1.48 18.31 -18.73
N VAL A 294 -1.42 18.79 -19.98
CA VAL A 294 -2.20 18.24 -21.10
C VAL A 294 -1.88 16.76 -21.30
N TRP A 295 -0.60 16.39 -21.39
CA TRP A 295 -0.22 14.99 -21.60
C TRP A 295 -0.54 14.11 -20.39
N ASN A 296 -0.41 14.63 -19.17
CA ASN A 296 -0.78 13.85 -17.99
C ASN A 296 -2.30 13.62 -17.91
N ASP A 297 -3.13 14.61 -18.27
CA ASP A 297 -4.59 14.47 -18.26
C ASP A 297 -5.11 13.53 -19.37
N LEU A 298 -4.46 13.57 -20.55
CA LEU A 298 -4.86 12.82 -21.73
C LEU A 298 -4.23 11.42 -21.85
N TRP A 299 -3.08 11.16 -21.21
CA TRP A 299 -2.34 9.91 -21.39
C TRP A 299 -1.92 9.22 -20.10
N THR A 300 -1.32 9.94 -19.15
CA THR A 300 -0.82 9.34 -17.89
C THR A 300 -1.97 8.88 -17.00
N PHE A 301 -2.95 9.75 -16.76
CA PHE A 301 -4.08 9.53 -15.86
C PHE A 301 -5.43 9.39 -16.59
N ARG A 302 -5.40 9.06 -17.89
CA ARG A 302 -6.62 8.94 -18.72
C ARG A 302 -7.64 7.97 -18.14
N SER A 303 -7.19 6.79 -17.71
CA SER A 303 -8.02 5.64 -17.28
C SER A 303 -8.64 5.78 -15.88
N GLU A 304 -8.70 6.99 -15.33
CA GLU A 304 -9.43 7.26 -14.10
C GLU A 304 -10.77 7.85 -14.50
N GLU A 305 -11.75 6.99 -14.81
CA GLU A 305 -13.06 7.38 -15.35
C GLU A 305 -13.97 8.00 -14.27
N ASN A 306 -13.79 7.63 -13.00
CA ASN A 306 -14.52 8.19 -11.85
C ASN A 306 -13.68 9.24 -11.11
N ARG A 307 -13.46 10.40 -11.74
CA ARG A 307 -12.68 11.50 -11.14
C ARG A 307 -13.52 12.31 -10.16
N LYS A 308 -12.96 12.70 -9.02
CA LYS A 308 -13.65 13.61 -8.06
C LYS A 308 -13.94 14.97 -8.69
N TYR A 309 -12.98 15.51 -9.43
CA TYR A 309 -13.09 16.78 -10.16
C TYR A 309 -13.17 16.52 -11.66
N SER A 310 -14.34 16.68 -12.26
CA SER A 310 -14.53 16.62 -13.71
C SER A 310 -13.95 17.86 -14.42
N ASN A 311 -13.96 19.02 -13.75
CA ASN A 311 -13.48 20.29 -14.31
C ASN A 311 -11.95 20.31 -14.51
N ARG A 312 -11.53 20.51 -15.77
CA ARG A 312 -10.11 20.61 -16.16
C ARG A 312 -9.40 21.81 -15.54
N TRP A 313 -10.08 22.93 -15.34
CA TRP A 313 -9.48 24.15 -14.78
C TRP A 313 -9.01 23.93 -13.35
N TYR A 314 -9.84 23.31 -12.50
CA TYR A 314 -9.45 23.00 -11.13
C TYR A 314 -8.21 22.10 -11.09
N ARG A 315 -8.17 21.06 -11.94
CA ARG A 315 -7.01 20.17 -12.04
C ARG A 315 -5.76 20.92 -12.51
N PHE A 316 -5.88 21.84 -13.45
CA PHE A 316 -4.76 22.66 -13.91
C PHE A 316 -4.20 23.53 -12.77
N VAL A 317 -5.06 24.18 -11.99
CA VAL A 317 -4.65 25.00 -10.84
C VAL A 317 -3.99 24.14 -9.76
N THR A 318 -4.57 22.99 -9.41
CA THR A 318 -3.96 22.06 -8.46
C THR A 318 -2.62 21.54 -8.96
N PHE A 319 -2.51 21.19 -10.24
CA PHE A 319 -1.24 20.76 -10.85
C PHE A 319 -0.14 21.81 -10.70
N ASN A 320 -0.46 23.08 -10.97
CA ASN A 320 0.47 24.20 -10.78
C ASN A 320 0.93 24.36 -9.33
N ILE A 321 0.00 24.32 -8.37
CA ILE A 321 0.32 24.41 -6.94
C ILE A 321 1.25 23.27 -6.52
N VAL A 322 0.97 22.05 -6.97
CA VAL A 322 1.79 20.87 -6.68
C VAL A 322 3.18 21.02 -7.30
N SER A 323 3.26 21.42 -8.57
CA SER A 323 4.52 21.66 -9.29
C SER A 323 5.38 22.73 -8.61
N ALA A 324 4.78 23.83 -8.16
CA ALA A 324 5.47 24.87 -7.39
C ALA A 324 6.03 24.31 -6.08
N GLY A 325 5.23 23.52 -5.33
CA GLY A 325 5.69 22.82 -4.13
C GLY A 325 6.86 21.88 -4.42
N GLY A 326 6.82 21.14 -5.54
CA GLY A 326 7.90 20.26 -5.96
C GLY A 326 9.19 21.00 -6.29
N ALA A 327 9.10 22.18 -6.90
CA ALA A 327 10.25 23.04 -7.18
C ALA A 327 10.88 23.57 -5.88
N VAL A 328 10.07 24.00 -4.91
CA VAL A 328 10.54 24.43 -3.59
C VAL A 328 11.23 23.29 -2.84
N ILE A 329 10.66 22.08 -2.87
CA ILE A 329 11.28 20.89 -2.25
C ILE A 329 12.61 20.56 -2.91
N ASN A 330 12.67 20.57 -4.24
CA ASN A 330 13.91 20.32 -4.99
C ASN A 330 15.01 21.31 -4.55
N TRP A 331 14.70 22.61 -4.59
CA TRP A 331 15.63 23.66 -4.19
C TRP A 331 16.06 23.54 -2.72
N GLY A 332 15.12 23.27 -1.81
CA GLY A 332 15.41 23.07 -0.39
C GLY A 332 16.34 21.89 -0.13
N ILE A 333 16.11 20.75 -0.80
CA ILE A 333 16.99 19.58 -0.70
C ILE A 333 18.37 19.88 -1.26
N PHE A 334 18.44 20.53 -2.43
CA PHE A 334 19.71 20.97 -3.01
C PHE A 334 20.51 21.82 -2.00
N LEU A 335 19.88 22.83 -1.39
CA LEU A 335 20.52 23.68 -0.39
C LEU A 335 20.99 22.90 0.83
N VAL A 336 20.15 22.03 1.41
CA VAL A 336 20.52 21.25 2.59
C VAL A 336 21.71 20.33 2.27
N LEU A 337 21.66 19.60 1.16
CA LEU A 337 22.72 18.67 0.79
C LEU A 337 24.05 19.38 0.49
N THR A 338 24.00 20.53 -0.19
CA THR A 338 25.22 21.29 -0.53
C THR A 338 25.76 22.08 0.66
N ALA A 339 24.93 22.90 1.31
CA ALA A 339 25.37 23.85 2.33
C ALA A 339 25.58 23.21 3.71
N VAL A 340 24.81 22.18 4.06
CA VAL A 340 24.90 21.53 5.38
C VAL A 340 25.77 20.28 5.33
N PHE A 341 25.57 19.43 4.32
CA PHE A 341 26.25 18.13 4.22
C PHE A 341 27.48 18.15 3.31
N GLY A 342 27.76 19.24 2.59
CA GLY A 342 28.92 19.35 1.69
C GLY A 342 28.88 18.39 0.50
N ILE A 343 27.71 17.88 0.12
CA ILE A 343 27.55 16.97 -1.01
C ILE A 343 27.83 17.73 -2.31
N TYR A 344 28.52 17.06 -3.25
CA TYR A 344 28.80 17.61 -4.58
C TYR A 344 27.53 18.11 -5.29
N TYR A 345 27.58 19.32 -5.84
CA TYR A 345 26.40 20.06 -6.30
C TYR A 345 25.58 19.32 -7.37
N LEU A 346 26.21 18.60 -8.30
CA LEU A 346 25.49 17.80 -9.30
C LEU A 346 24.74 16.62 -8.66
N ALA A 347 25.34 15.97 -7.66
CA ALA A 347 24.69 14.89 -6.93
C ALA A 347 23.52 15.42 -6.10
N ALA A 348 23.71 16.55 -5.42
CA ALA A 348 22.64 17.22 -4.68
C ALA A 348 21.47 17.65 -5.60
N GLN A 349 21.77 18.20 -6.78
CA GLN A 349 20.77 18.60 -7.77
C GLN A 349 19.99 17.42 -8.31
N LEU A 350 20.67 16.30 -8.58
CA LEU A 350 20.02 15.06 -9.03
C LEU A 350 19.08 14.53 -7.94
N ILE A 351 19.52 14.45 -6.69
CA ILE A 351 18.69 14.00 -5.56
C ILE A 351 17.48 14.92 -5.36
N GLY A 352 17.69 16.24 -5.36
CA GLY A 352 16.60 17.22 -5.24
C GLY A 352 15.57 17.06 -6.36
N THR A 353 16.03 16.85 -7.60
CA THR A 353 15.16 16.63 -8.76
C THR A 353 14.36 15.34 -8.63
N LEU A 354 14.98 14.24 -8.18
CA LEU A 354 14.30 12.97 -7.96
C LEU A 354 13.24 13.07 -6.85
N VAL A 355 13.54 13.76 -5.75
CA VAL A 355 12.56 13.96 -4.66
C VAL A 355 11.43 14.87 -5.09
N GLY A 356 11.72 15.97 -5.81
CA GLY A 356 10.70 16.84 -6.41
C GLY A 356 9.81 16.08 -7.40
N PHE A 357 10.38 15.15 -8.18
CA PHE A 357 9.63 14.26 -9.07
C PHE A 357 8.69 13.32 -8.29
N ILE A 358 9.19 12.66 -7.24
CA ILE A 358 8.37 11.77 -6.38
C ILE A 358 7.23 12.55 -5.73
N TRP A 359 7.49 13.76 -5.23
CA TRP A 359 6.47 14.66 -4.70
C TRP A 359 5.42 14.98 -5.77
N ASN A 360 5.86 15.46 -6.93
CA ASN A 360 4.96 15.86 -8.02
C ASN A 360 4.09 14.71 -8.47
N PHE A 361 4.65 13.51 -8.63
CA PHE A 361 3.88 12.32 -8.99
C PHE A 361 2.86 11.95 -7.90
N THR A 362 3.33 11.78 -6.66
CA THR A 362 2.52 11.25 -5.55
C THR A 362 1.39 12.19 -5.16
N VAL A 363 1.65 13.50 -5.12
CA VAL A 363 0.66 14.49 -4.71
C VAL A 363 -0.34 14.75 -5.84
N ASN A 364 0.10 14.85 -7.10
CA ASN A 364 -0.84 14.99 -8.21
C ASN A 364 -1.76 13.78 -8.32
N ARG A 365 -1.25 12.58 -8.08
CA ARG A 365 -2.05 11.36 -8.04
C ARG A 365 -3.14 11.38 -6.97
N ARG A 366 -2.89 12.02 -5.82
CA ARG A 366 -3.83 12.05 -4.68
C ARG A 366 -4.73 13.27 -4.64
N VAL A 367 -4.36 14.37 -5.29
CA VAL A 367 -5.10 15.64 -5.22
C VAL A 367 -5.68 16.01 -6.58
N THR A 368 -4.84 16.03 -7.62
CA THR A 368 -5.20 16.49 -8.98
C THR A 368 -6.03 15.46 -9.73
N TRP A 369 -5.59 14.20 -9.74
CA TRP A 369 -6.28 13.07 -10.38
C TRP A 369 -6.70 12.06 -9.32
N ILE A 370 -7.51 12.51 -8.35
CA ILE A 370 -8.06 11.62 -7.33
C ILE A 370 -9.28 10.86 -7.87
N ARG A 371 -9.31 9.55 -7.62
CA ARG A 371 -10.50 8.70 -7.85
C ARG A 371 -11.58 8.99 -6.81
N LYS A 372 -12.84 8.91 -7.22
CA LYS A 372 -14.01 9.00 -6.33
C LYS A 372 -14.17 7.76 -5.48
#